data_AF-A0A9E3WYZ2-F1
#
_entry.id   AF-A0A9E3WYZ2-F1
#
_cell.length_a   1.000
_cell.length_b   1.000
_cell.length_c   1.000
_cell.angle_alpha   90.00
_cell.angle_beta   90.00
_cell.angle_gamma   90.00
#
_symmetry.space_group_name_H-M   'P 1'
#
loop_
_entity.id
_entity.type
_entity.pdbx_description
1 polymer ?
#
loop_
_entity_poly.entity_id
_entity_poly.type
_entity_poly.pdbx_seq_one_letter_code
_entity_poly.pdbx_strand_id
1 'polypeptide(L)'
;MTTAIRFVAMSTELVTGLQRGAPDANGQRPECALSDGDGIPCRHCLQLGAAGEPYLILAHRPFTTVQPYAECGPIFLHAEHCERHADSAQLPAILGSPQYIL
;
A
#
# COMPACT_ATOMS: atom_id res chain seq x y z
N MET A 1 20.90 -16.09 16.61
CA MET A 1 20.70 -14.80 15.93
C MET A 1 19.21 -14.50 16.00
N THR A 2 18.79 -13.49 16.75
CA THR A 2 17.38 -13.11 16.82
C THR A 2 17.03 -12.42 15.51
N THR A 3 16.21 -13.05 14.67
CA THR A 3 15.74 -12.43 13.43
C THR A 3 14.88 -11.23 13.80
N ALA A 4 15.37 -10.02 13.53
CA ALA A 4 14.60 -8.80 13.73
C ALA A 4 13.53 -8.69 12.63
N ILE A 5 12.31 -8.34 13.02
CA ILE A 5 11.24 -8.00 12.08
C ILE A 5 11.65 -6.75 11.31
N ARG A 6 11.36 -6.72 9.99
CA ARG A 6 11.61 -5.59 9.11
C ARG A 6 10.35 -5.26 8.33
N PHE A 7 9.94 -4.01 8.38
CA PHE A 7 8.84 -3.46 7.59
C PHE A 7 9.43 -2.84 6.32
N VAL A 8 8.91 -3.27 5.17
CA VAL A 8 9.40 -2.87 3.85
C VAL A 8 8.21 -2.32 3.07
N ALA A 9 8.29 -1.06 2.67
CA ALA A 9 7.28 -0.43 1.84
C ALA A 9 7.41 -0.81 0.37
N MET A 10 6.35 -0.63 -0.41
CA MET A 10 6.39 -0.75 -1.87
C MET A 10 7.43 0.20 -2.49
N SER A 11 7.99 -0.16 -3.64
CA SER A 11 8.98 0.70 -4.32
C SER A 11 8.32 1.96 -4.87
N THR A 12 9.04 3.09 -4.82
CA THR A 12 8.56 4.36 -5.37
C THR A 12 8.30 4.29 -6.87
N GLU A 13 9.10 3.51 -7.61
CA GLU A 13 8.92 3.28 -9.04
C GLU A 13 7.55 2.64 -9.34
N LEU A 14 7.22 1.53 -8.66
CA LEU A 14 5.95 0.84 -8.84
C LEU A 14 4.77 1.76 -8.49
N VAL A 15 4.86 2.42 -7.33
CA VAL A 15 3.80 3.30 -6.83
C VAL A 15 3.58 4.49 -7.78
N THR A 16 4.66 5.11 -8.26
CA THR A 16 4.58 6.21 -9.23
C THR A 16 3.96 5.76 -10.55
N GLY A 17 4.26 4.53 -11.00
CA GLY A 17 3.60 3.93 -12.17
C GLY A 17 2.08 3.81 -11.97
N LEU A 18 1.67 3.24 -10.84
CA LEU A 18 0.25 3.07 -10.49
C LEU A 18 -0.48 4.42 -10.34
N GLN A 19 0.15 5.41 -9.70
CA GLN A 19 -0.35 6.79 -9.60
C GLN A 19 -0.55 7.47 -10.96
N ARG A 20 0.24 7.08 -11.97
CA ARG A 20 0.11 7.54 -13.36
C ARG A 20 -0.85 6.68 -14.20
N GLY A 21 -1.52 5.71 -13.58
CA GLY A 21 -2.51 4.84 -14.23
C GLY A 21 -1.92 3.65 -14.98
N ALA A 22 -0.71 3.20 -14.62
CA ALA A 22 -0.22 1.89 -15.05
C ALA A 22 -1.16 0.77 -14.55
N PRO A 23 -1.29 -0.34 -15.30
CA PRO A 23 -2.15 -1.44 -14.90
C PRO A 23 -1.67 -2.12 -13.61
N ASP A 24 -2.61 -2.60 -12.82
CA ASP A 24 -2.41 -3.39 -11.61
C ASP A 24 -2.09 -4.86 -11.94
N ALA A 25 -2.03 -5.73 -10.92
CA ALA A 25 -1.70 -7.14 -11.10
C ALA A 25 -2.71 -7.91 -11.97
N ASN A 26 -3.92 -7.40 -12.15
CA ASN A 26 -4.97 -7.97 -12.99
C ASN A 26 -5.08 -7.28 -14.37
N GLY A 27 -4.18 -6.35 -14.69
CA GLY A 27 -4.23 -5.59 -15.95
C GLY A 27 -5.20 -4.41 -15.93
N GLN A 28 -5.76 -4.06 -14.78
CA GLN A 28 -6.78 -3.01 -14.64
C GLN A 28 -6.15 -1.70 -14.21
N ARG A 29 -6.75 -0.57 -14.59
CA ARG A 29 -6.32 0.72 -14.04
C ARG A 29 -6.75 0.80 -12.56
N PRO A 30 -5.90 1.30 -11.65
CA PRO A 30 -6.30 1.55 -10.28
C PRO A 30 -7.57 2.42 -10.21
N GLU A 31 -8.52 2.02 -9.38
CA GLU A 31 -9.69 2.83 -9.07
C GLU A 31 -9.29 3.99 -8.16
N CYS A 32 -9.98 5.13 -8.25
CA CYS A 32 -9.71 6.31 -7.43
C CYS A 32 -10.95 6.67 -6.62
N ALA A 33 -10.76 6.91 -5.32
CA ALA A 33 -11.80 7.28 -4.38
C ALA A 33 -11.28 8.35 -3.41
N LEU A 34 -12.18 8.98 -2.65
CA LEU A 34 -11.82 9.91 -1.57
C LEU A 34 -11.95 9.19 -0.23
N SER A 35 -10.96 9.36 0.64
CA SER A 35 -11.03 8.82 2.00
C SER A 35 -12.08 9.57 2.81
N ASP A 36 -12.87 8.84 3.58
CA ASP A 36 -13.77 9.36 4.62
C ASP A 36 -13.04 9.67 5.94
N GLY A 37 -11.77 9.33 6.04
CA GLY A 37 -10.96 9.44 7.26
C GLY A 37 -10.85 8.13 8.05
N ASP A 38 -11.47 7.03 7.62
CA ASP A 38 -11.45 5.73 8.31
C ASP A 38 -10.15 4.93 8.08
N GLY A 39 -9.01 5.61 8.02
CA GLY A 39 -7.72 4.94 8.17
C GLY A 39 -7.31 4.07 6.98
N ILE A 40 -7.45 4.58 5.76
CA ILE A 40 -7.01 3.88 4.54
C ILE A 40 -5.48 3.68 4.57
N PRO A 41 -4.96 2.43 4.68
CA PRO A 41 -3.54 2.20 4.92
C PRO A 41 -2.74 2.22 3.62
N CYS A 42 -1.96 3.29 3.41
CA CYS A 42 -1.10 3.41 2.24
C CYS A 42 0.11 2.48 2.34
N ARG A 43 0.31 1.61 1.35
CA ARG A 43 1.43 0.64 1.30
C ARG A 43 2.79 1.23 0.89
N HIS A 44 2.85 2.53 0.60
CA HIS A 44 4.08 3.24 0.23
C HIS A 44 4.69 4.05 1.38
N CYS A 45 3.92 4.94 2.00
CA CYS A 45 4.38 5.74 3.14
C CYS A 45 4.12 5.06 4.49
N LEU A 46 3.35 3.96 4.51
CA LEU A 46 2.92 3.25 5.72
C LEU A 46 2.23 4.18 6.75
N GLN A 47 1.55 5.20 6.24
CA GLN A 47 0.64 6.10 6.97
C GLN A 47 -0.81 5.86 6.52
N LEU A 48 -1.75 6.38 7.32
CA LEU A 48 -3.17 6.41 7.00
C LEU A 48 -3.48 7.64 6.15
N GLY A 49 -4.34 7.50 5.14
CA GLY A 49 -4.90 8.65 4.42
C GLY A 49 -5.86 9.45 5.29
N ALA A 50 -5.85 10.77 5.15
CA ALA A 50 -6.76 11.66 5.85
C ALA A 50 -8.09 11.83 5.10
N ALA A 51 -9.13 12.24 5.82
CA ALA A 51 -10.44 12.52 5.21
C ALA A 51 -10.31 13.57 4.08
N GLY A 52 -10.94 13.27 2.93
CA GLY A 52 -10.89 14.08 1.73
C GLY A 52 -9.67 13.84 0.84
N GLU A 53 -8.66 13.08 1.27
CA GLU A 53 -7.51 12.76 0.42
C GLU A 53 -7.87 11.70 -0.62
N PRO A 54 -7.45 11.88 -1.89
CA PRO A 54 -7.65 10.88 -2.92
C PRO A 54 -6.70 9.69 -2.72
N TYR A 55 -7.24 8.49 -2.88
CA TYR A 55 -6.48 7.24 -2.78
C TYR A 55 -6.83 6.28 -3.90
N LEU A 56 -5.93 5.34 -4.15
CA LEU A 56 -6.06 4.30 -5.15
C LEU A 56 -6.45 2.97 -4.50
N ILE A 57 -7.33 2.24 -5.17
CA ILE A 57 -7.67 0.84 -4.89
C ILE A 57 -7.17 0.01 -6.07
N LEU A 58 -6.38 -1.02 -5.80
CA LEU A 58 -5.81 -1.86 -6.86
C LEU A 58 -5.51 -3.28 -6.39
N ALA A 59 -5.50 -4.22 -7.34
CA ALA A 59 -5.04 -5.58 -7.08
C ALA A 59 -3.51 -5.65 -7.08
N HIS A 60 -2.93 -6.13 -5.98
CA HIS A 60 -1.49 -6.31 -5.83
C HIS A 60 -1.14 -7.76 -5.53
N ARG A 61 -0.09 -8.24 -6.21
CA ARG A 61 0.54 -9.53 -5.98
C ARG A 61 2.03 -9.30 -5.69
N PRO A 62 2.49 -9.43 -4.43
CA PRO A 62 3.86 -9.10 -4.04
C PRO A 62 4.89 -10.08 -4.62
N PHE A 63 4.49 -11.32 -4.91
CA PHE A 63 5.34 -12.35 -5.50
C PHE A 63 5.11 -12.47 -6.99
N THR A 64 6.16 -12.27 -7.79
CA THR A 64 6.08 -12.36 -9.27
C THR A 64 5.93 -13.80 -9.76
N THR A 65 6.46 -14.78 -9.03
CA THR A 65 6.27 -16.21 -9.29
C THR A 65 4.93 -16.69 -8.73
N VAL A 66 4.19 -17.48 -9.51
CA VAL A 66 2.96 -18.13 -9.04
C VAL A 66 3.33 -19.29 -8.12
N GLN A 67 2.97 -19.16 -6.85
CA GLN A 67 3.16 -20.18 -5.81
C GLN A 67 2.00 -20.07 -4.80
N PRO A 68 1.79 -21.05 -3.89
CA PRO A 68 0.60 -21.09 -3.03
C PRO A 68 0.34 -19.84 -2.17
N TYR A 69 1.39 -19.12 -1.76
CA TYR A 69 1.32 -17.88 -1.00
C TYR A 69 1.43 -16.62 -1.88
N ALA A 70 1.40 -16.75 -3.22
CA ALA A 70 1.42 -15.62 -4.16
C ALA A 70 0.01 -15.05 -4.32
N GLU A 71 -0.61 -14.74 -3.19
CA GLU A 71 -1.95 -14.17 -3.15
C GLU A 71 -1.99 -12.83 -3.89
N CYS A 72 -3.12 -12.60 -4.55
CA CYS A 72 -3.45 -11.33 -5.17
C CYS A 72 -4.66 -10.78 -4.42
N GLY A 73 -4.54 -9.58 -3.87
CA GLY A 73 -5.58 -8.96 -3.07
C GLY A 73 -5.58 -7.45 -3.22
N PRO A 74 -6.64 -6.77 -2.74
CA PRO A 74 -6.73 -5.33 -2.78
C PRO A 74 -5.71 -4.70 -1.83
N ILE A 75 -5.10 -3.62 -2.28
CA ILE A 75 -4.32 -2.71 -1.44
C ILE A 75 -4.71 -1.26 -1.71
N PHE A 76 -4.24 -0.38 -0.84
CA PHE A 76 -4.48 1.06 -0.94
C PHE A 76 -3.17 1.83 -1.03
N LEU A 77 -3.19 2.93 -1.80
CA LEU A 77 -2.09 3.88 -1.96
C LEU A 77 -2.66 5.30 -1.98
N HIS A 78 -1.90 6.31 -1.55
CA HIS A 78 -2.24 7.68 -1.89
C HIS A 78 -2.25 7.85 -3.41
N ALA A 79 -3.26 8.53 -3.94
CA ALA A 79 -3.31 8.85 -5.37
C ALA A 79 -2.28 9.92 -5.74
N GLU A 80 -2.00 10.82 -4.80
CA GLU A 80 -0.95 11.83 -4.92
C GLU A 80 0.40 11.33 -4.43
N HIS A 81 1.46 12.07 -4.77
CA HIS A 81 2.80 11.76 -4.32
C HIS A 81 2.87 11.71 -2.79
N CYS A 82 3.48 10.66 -2.25
CA CYS A 82 3.88 10.59 -0.86
C CYS A 82 5.32 10.06 -0.76
N GLU A 83 5.99 10.37 0.34
CA GLU A 83 7.35 9.89 0.58
C GLU A 83 7.32 8.42 1.01
N ARG A 84 8.21 7.61 0.43
CA ARG A 84 8.30 6.18 0.78
C ARG A 84 8.77 6.05 2.22
N HIS A 85 8.11 5.18 2.99
CA HIS A 85 8.62 4.81 4.30
C HIS A 85 10.00 4.15 4.19
N ALA A 86 10.94 4.57 5.03
CA ALA A 86 12.25 3.93 5.11
C ALA A 86 12.13 2.51 5.68
N ASP A 87 12.89 1.56 5.16
CA ASP A 87 12.82 0.20 5.69
C ASP A 87 13.36 0.19 7.13
N SER A 88 12.56 -0.29 8.07
CA SER A 88 12.91 -0.22 9.50
C SER A 88 12.33 -1.39 10.29
N ALA A 89 12.81 -1.58 11.51
CA ALA A 89 12.23 -2.52 12.48
C ALA A 89 11.15 -1.85 13.37
N GLN A 90 10.94 -0.54 13.21
CA GLN A 90 9.94 0.20 13.98
C GLN A 90 8.54 -0.10 13.43
N LEU A 91 7.59 -0.30 14.33
CA LEU A 91 6.21 -0.54 13.95
C LEU A 91 5.64 0.69 13.22
N PRO A 92 5.21 0.56 11.95
CA PRO A 92 4.67 1.69 11.19
C PRO A 92 3.28 2.10 11.69
N ALA A 93 2.93 3.37 11.47
CA ALA A 93 1.70 3.98 11.97
C ALA A 93 0.43 3.22 11.54
N ILE A 94 0.37 2.72 10.30
CA ILE A 94 -0.78 1.96 9.81
C ILE A 94 -1.13 0.75 10.69
N LEU A 95 -0.14 0.09 11.30
CA LEU A 95 -0.35 -1.10 12.14
C LEU A 95 -0.80 -0.75 13.56
N GLY A 96 -0.74 0.52 13.95
CA GLY A 96 -1.24 1.01 15.23
C GLY A 96 -2.71 1.45 15.18
N SER A 97 -3.33 1.47 14.00
CA SER A 97 -4.73 1.91 13.86
C SER A 97 -5.70 0.90 14.47
N PRO A 98 -6.71 1.33 15.24
CA PRO A 98 -7.75 0.44 15.74
C PRO A 98 -8.63 -0.15 14.63
N GLN A 99 -8.63 0.46 13.43
CA GLN A 99 -9.38 0.00 12.25
C GLN A 99 -8.51 -0.85 11.29
N TYR A 100 -7.28 -1.21 11.66
CA TYR A 100 -6.41 -1.98 10.77
C TYR A 100 -6.93 -3.42 10.59
N ILE A 101 -7.36 -3.75 9.36
CA ILE A 101 -7.94 -5.05 8.94
C ILE A 101 -9.34 -5.32 9.56
N LEU A 102 -10.14 -4.28 9.81
CA LEU A 102 -11.56 -4.42 10.16
C LEU A 102 -12.47 -4.37 8.93
#